data_AF-A0A0R1R987-F1
#
_entry.id   AF-A0A0R1R987-F1
#
_cell.length_a   1.000
_cell.length_b   1.000
_cell.length_c   1.000
_cell.angle_alpha   90.00
_cell.angle_beta   90.00
_cell.angle_gamma   90.00
#
_symmetry.space_group_name_H-M   'P 1'
#
loop_
_entity.id
_entity.type
_entity.pdbx_description
1 polymer ?
#
loop_
_entity_poly.entity_id
_entity_poly.type
_entity_poly.pdbx_seq_one_letter_code
_entity_poly.pdbx_strand_id
1 'polypeptide(L)'
;MTHPSHGAFWFPFPALPDIGYTGSIESFVKEVVTVKHSLIRWGLALLGVGLVLGGRTPVAHAQTEQPGALVKVGHYTASTDLLNLSQYYQTTRQTRVAVAYVPTTHFGKRVMRTLTLPKGTVVAGYLTQQKHGSRLTPALLLYASRLSHYRLATAQPAGYTVDPTADTDATPTVITGTKQLSAFKRVPCPKYMPAYSHGDLYLGGATAALSPEEPHQTSLRITPDGYVELLTYATNVRTGLGFYQQPTSQAKIYQTRFNDPYRKLYVRHALPGLHLTHVKNSGLRQYCLTLKNLHRPQHIAGDPLKGVAGTFDSLYLVGGTPYYTFIGFDGASN
;
A
#
# COMPACT_ATOMS: atom_id res chain seq x y z
N MET A 1 26.63 3.63 35.64
CA MET A 1 25.16 3.71 35.57
C MET A 1 24.82 5.01 34.89
N THR A 2 24.56 4.99 33.58
CA THR A 2 24.17 6.16 32.80
C THR A 2 23.32 5.66 31.64
N HIS A 3 22.01 5.92 31.73
CA HIS A 3 21.06 5.76 30.63
C HIS A 3 21.43 6.69 29.47
N PRO A 4 21.37 6.25 28.20
CA PRO A 4 21.11 7.15 27.10
C PRO A 4 19.61 7.18 26.78
N SER A 5 19.10 8.40 26.69
CA SER A 5 17.79 8.80 26.21
C SER A 5 17.50 8.28 24.80
N HIS A 6 16.42 7.52 24.65
CA HIS A 6 15.88 7.11 23.36
C HIS A 6 15.13 8.27 22.70
N GLY A 7 15.69 8.80 21.61
CA GLY A 7 14.99 9.69 20.69
C GLY A 7 14.01 8.90 19.84
N ALA A 8 12.75 9.32 19.81
CA ALA A 8 11.75 8.83 18.86
C ALA A 8 12.18 9.23 17.44
N PHE A 9 12.60 8.25 16.65
CA PHE A 9 12.99 8.45 15.25
C PHE A 9 11.83 8.08 14.34
N TRP A 10 11.36 9.10 13.64
CA TRP A 10 10.33 9.08 12.62
C TRP A 10 10.84 8.41 11.34
N PHE A 11 9.93 7.71 10.64
CA PHE A 11 10.13 7.35 9.24
C PHE A 11 10.62 8.59 8.45
N PRO A 12 11.78 8.55 7.78
CA PRO A 12 12.20 9.65 6.95
C PRO A 12 11.41 9.59 5.64
N PHE A 13 10.29 10.29 5.58
CA PHE A 13 9.80 10.88 4.33
C PHE A 13 10.12 12.38 4.36
N PRO A 14 10.46 12.99 3.20
CA PRO A 14 11.11 14.29 3.16
C PRO A 14 10.23 15.35 3.81
N ALA A 15 10.86 16.19 4.63
CA ALA A 15 10.31 17.47 5.04
C ALA A 15 9.79 18.22 3.81
N LEU A 16 8.62 18.83 3.95
CA LEU A 16 8.11 19.82 3.00
C LEU A 16 9.23 20.85 2.74
N PRO A 17 9.49 21.24 1.48
CA PRO A 17 10.47 22.28 1.21
C PRO A 17 10.01 23.57 1.87
N ASP A 18 10.92 24.20 2.62
CA ASP A 18 10.82 25.61 3.03
C ASP A 18 10.71 26.46 1.77
N ILE A 19 9.48 26.81 1.41
CA ILE A 19 9.22 27.90 0.47
C ILE A 19 8.98 29.13 1.35
N GLY A 20 10.04 29.92 1.53
CA GLY A 20 9.92 31.22 2.16
C GLY A 20 8.89 32.08 1.43
N TYR A 21 7.74 32.27 2.06
CA TYR A 21 6.80 33.35 1.76
C TYR A 21 6.40 34.00 3.08
N THR A 22 7.22 34.97 3.49
CA THR A 22 6.80 36.06 4.37
C THR A 22 5.69 36.84 3.66
N GLY A 23 4.44 36.69 4.12
CA GLY A 23 3.34 37.52 3.65
C GLY A 23 1.95 37.00 4.02
N SER A 24 1.38 37.60 5.07
CA SER A 24 -0.07 37.73 5.33
C SER A 24 -0.86 36.49 5.78
N ILE A 25 -0.88 36.27 7.11
CA ILE A 25 -1.82 35.38 7.83
C ILE A 25 -3.18 36.09 8.11
N GLU A 26 -3.40 37.33 7.65
CA GLU A 26 -4.61 38.09 8.03
C GLU A 26 -5.77 38.11 7.01
N SER A 27 -5.66 37.46 5.85
CA SER A 27 -6.68 37.59 4.79
C SER A 27 -7.62 36.39 4.58
N PHE A 28 -7.56 35.33 5.40
CA PHE A 28 -8.37 34.11 5.16
C PHE A 28 -9.57 33.88 6.09
N VAL A 29 -9.87 34.82 7.00
CA VAL A 29 -10.98 34.68 7.98
C VAL A 29 -12.22 35.51 7.63
N LYS A 30 -12.33 36.10 6.42
CA LYS A 30 -13.43 37.04 6.12
C LYS A 30 -14.20 36.84 4.81
N GLU A 31 -14.25 35.63 4.26
CA GLU A 31 -15.05 35.38 3.05
C GLU A 31 -15.84 34.06 3.08
N VAL A 32 -16.54 33.81 4.20
CA VAL A 32 -17.62 32.81 4.28
C VAL A 32 -18.92 33.50 4.67
N VAL A 33 -19.38 34.48 3.89
CA VAL A 33 -20.80 34.88 3.87
C VAL A 33 -21.15 35.41 2.46
N THR A 34 -22.16 34.79 1.85
CA THR A 34 -22.89 35.18 0.63
C THR A 34 -22.23 34.91 -0.72
N VAL A 35 -22.76 33.96 -1.51
CA VAL A 35 -23.28 34.22 -2.88
C VAL A 35 -24.39 33.21 -3.22
N LYS A 36 -25.45 33.76 -3.81
CA LYS A 36 -26.77 33.23 -4.15
C LYS A 36 -26.80 32.12 -5.21
N HIS A 37 -27.88 31.35 -5.15
CA HIS A 37 -28.38 30.42 -6.16
C HIS A 37 -28.29 30.93 -7.61
N SER A 38 -27.78 30.09 -8.49
CA SER A 38 -28.18 30.05 -9.91
C SER A 38 -28.36 28.59 -10.32
N LEU A 39 -29.63 28.21 -10.46
CA LEU A 39 -30.08 27.01 -11.16
C LEU A 39 -29.97 27.26 -12.67
N ILE A 40 -29.44 26.31 -13.43
CA ILE A 40 -30.01 25.86 -14.71
C ILE A 40 -29.53 24.42 -15.01
N ARG A 41 -30.52 23.60 -15.34
CA ARG A 41 -30.57 22.15 -15.53
C ARG A 41 -30.04 21.72 -16.90
N TRP A 42 -29.52 20.50 -17.00
CA TRP A 42 -29.85 19.40 -17.95
C TRP A 42 -29.15 18.14 -17.38
N GLY A 43 -29.84 17.17 -16.75
CA GLY A 43 -30.53 16.01 -17.37
C GLY A 43 -29.50 14.94 -17.79
N LEU A 44 -29.44 13.70 -17.29
CA LEU A 44 -30.48 12.76 -16.88
C LEU A 44 -29.89 11.72 -15.90
N ALA A 45 -30.69 11.39 -14.88
CA ALA A 45 -30.49 10.28 -13.98
C ALA A 45 -30.92 8.96 -14.62
N LEU A 46 -30.26 7.87 -14.22
CA LEU A 46 -30.94 6.59 -14.00
C LEU A 46 -30.60 6.10 -12.59
N LEU A 47 -31.53 6.40 -11.68
CA LEU A 47 -31.70 5.79 -10.37
C LEU A 47 -32.10 4.33 -10.55
N GLY A 48 -31.28 3.42 -10.02
CA GLY A 48 -31.72 2.07 -9.66
C GLY A 48 -31.88 2.00 -8.15
N VAL A 49 -33.07 2.35 -7.62
CA VAL A 49 -33.46 2.05 -6.25
C VAL A 49 -33.88 0.59 -6.22
N GLY A 50 -33.04 -0.26 -5.61
CA GLY A 50 -33.39 -1.61 -5.21
C GLY A 50 -33.50 -1.70 -3.70
N LEU A 51 -34.73 -1.60 -3.20
CA LEU A 51 -35.07 -1.93 -1.81
C LEU A 51 -34.96 -3.46 -1.67
N VAL A 52 -33.99 -3.95 -0.90
CA VAL A 52 -33.95 -5.35 -0.44
C VAL A 52 -33.92 -5.35 1.07
N LEU A 53 -35.13 -5.37 1.65
CA LEU A 53 -35.37 -5.95 2.97
C LEU A 53 -35.20 -7.47 2.83
N GLY A 54 -34.20 -8.03 3.51
CA GLY A 54 -33.97 -9.47 3.52
C GLY A 54 -32.60 -9.81 4.07
N GLY A 55 -32.57 -10.30 5.31
CA GLY A 55 -31.37 -10.69 6.02
C GLY A 55 -30.47 -11.61 5.17
N ARG A 56 -29.30 -11.10 4.82
CA ARG A 56 -28.16 -11.89 4.34
C ARG A 56 -26.91 -11.29 4.95
N THR A 57 -26.20 -12.11 5.72
CA THR A 57 -24.84 -11.84 6.19
C THR A 57 -24.01 -11.18 5.08
N PRO A 58 -23.26 -10.10 5.35
CA PRO A 58 -22.45 -9.46 4.33
C PRO A 58 -21.41 -10.47 3.85
N VAL A 59 -21.55 -10.91 2.59
CA VAL A 59 -20.49 -11.62 1.90
C VAL A 59 -19.35 -10.63 1.76
N ALA A 60 -18.27 -10.85 2.50
CA ALA A 60 -17.07 -10.01 2.47
C ALA A 60 -16.51 -9.97 1.04
N HIS A 61 -16.78 -8.87 0.33
CA HIS A 61 -16.13 -8.57 -0.94
C HIS A 61 -14.71 -8.07 -0.65
N ALA A 62 -13.75 -8.35 -1.54
CA ALA A 62 -12.44 -7.71 -1.47
C ALA A 62 -12.64 -6.20 -1.64
N GLN A 63 -12.21 -5.43 -0.64
CA GLN A 63 -12.63 -4.03 -0.44
C GLN A 63 -12.30 -3.14 -1.64
N THR A 64 -13.29 -2.34 -2.05
CA THR A 64 -13.16 -1.21 -2.96
C THR A 64 -14.02 -0.10 -2.38
N GLU A 65 -13.57 0.48 -1.26
CA GLU A 65 -14.32 1.54 -0.58
C GLU A 65 -14.19 2.87 -1.33
N GLN A 66 -15.20 3.74 -1.19
CA GLN A 66 -15.17 5.06 -1.82
C GLN A 66 -14.20 5.98 -1.06
N PRO A 67 -13.40 6.81 -1.77
CA PRO A 67 -12.60 7.86 -1.13
C PRO A 67 -13.46 8.79 -0.28
N GLY A 68 -12.91 9.28 0.83
CA GLY A 68 -13.56 10.19 1.78
C GLY A 68 -14.68 9.59 2.64
N ALA A 69 -14.86 8.26 2.62
CA ALA A 69 -15.84 7.60 3.48
C ALA A 69 -15.33 7.48 4.92
N LEU A 70 -16.23 7.56 5.91
CA LEU A 70 -15.89 7.28 7.30
C LEU A 70 -16.15 5.81 7.62
N VAL A 71 -15.15 5.12 8.17
CA VAL A 71 -15.23 3.70 8.52
C VAL A 71 -14.80 3.47 9.96
N LYS A 72 -15.32 2.39 10.56
CA LYS A 72 -14.91 1.97 11.91
C LYS A 72 -13.62 1.17 11.85
N VAL A 73 -12.66 1.58 12.66
CA VAL A 73 -11.42 0.85 12.94
C VAL A 73 -11.40 0.53 14.44
N GLY A 74 -11.92 -0.65 14.80
CA GLY A 74 -12.17 -0.98 16.20
C GLY A 74 -13.20 -0.05 16.83
N HIS A 75 -12.79 0.68 17.87
CA HIS A 75 -13.63 1.69 18.53
C HIS A 75 -13.49 3.10 17.94
N TYR A 76 -12.61 3.28 16.96
CA TYR A 76 -12.32 4.57 16.33
C TYR A 76 -13.04 4.72 15.00
N THR A 77 -13.19 5.96 14.53
CA THR A 77 -13.64 6.29 13.18
C THR A 77 -12.47 6.89 12.43
N ALA A 78 -12.23 6.42 11.21
CA ALA A 78 -11.18 6.96 10.34
C ALA A 78 -11.75 7.27 8.96
N SER A 79 -11.20 8.29 8.30
CA SER A 79 -11.44 8.49 6.86
C SER A 79 -10.72 7.41 6.07
N THR A 80 -11.37 6.86 5.04
CA THR A 80 -10.75 5.93 4.10
C THR A 80 -9.57 6.54 3.34
N ASP A 81 -9.49 7.87 3.26
CA ASP A 81 -8.36 8.58 2.66
C ASP A 81 -7.07 8.47 3.50
N LEU A 82 -7.21 8.14 4.78
CA LEU A 82 -6.10 8.00 5.73
C LEU A 82 -5.74 6.54 5.97
N LEU A 83 -6.52 5.61 5.42
CA LEU A 83 -6.25 4.19 5.47
C LEU A 83 -5.44 3.74 4.26
N ASN A 84 -4.73 2.62 4.40
CA ASN A 84 -3.88 2.06 3.36
C ASN A 84 -4.72 1.39 2.25
N LEU A 85 -5.45 2.20 1.49
CA LEU A 85 -6.23 1.82 0.34
C LEU A 85 -5.48 2.16 -0.95
N SER A 86 -5.09 1.11 -1.67
CA SER A 86 -4.54 1.27 -3.03
C SER A 86 -5.63 1.08 -4.07
N GLN A 87 -5.56 1.85 -5.17
CA GLN A 87 -6.25 1.48 -6.39
C GLN A 87 -5.39 0.48 -7.16
N TYR A 88 -6.04 -0.41 -7.89
CA TYR A 88 -5.36 -1.46 -8.65
C TYR A 88 -5.70 -1.37 -10.12
N TYR A 89 -4.69 -1.63 -10.94
CA TYR A 89 -4.79 -1.61 -12.39
C TYR A 89 -4.18 -2.89 -12.95
N GLN A 90 -4.77 -3.44 -14.00
CA GLN A 90 -4.25 -4.59 -14.72
C GLN A 90 -3.80 -4.16 -16.12
N THR A 91 -2.62 -4.63 -16.52
CA THR A 91 -2.13 -4.40 -17.88
C THR A 91 -2.96 -5.18 -18.91
N THR A 92 -3.45 -4.52 -19.96
CA THR A 92 -4.26 -5.13 -21.03
C THR A 92 -3.40 -5.69 -22.16
N ARG A 93 -2.15 -5.25 -22.24
CA ARG A 93 -1.09 -5.69 -23.16
C ARG A 93 0.26 -5.61 -22.48
N GLN A 94 1.28 -6.20 -23.09
CA GLN A 94 2.65 -5.96 -22.65
C GLN A 94 2.96 -4.47 -22.72
N THR A 95 3.50 -3.90 -21.65
CA THR A 95 3.84 -2.48 -21.57
C THR A 95 5.18 -2.30 -20.87
N ARG A 96 5.83 -1.16 -21.13
CA ARG A 96 7.12 -0.80 -20.54
C ARG A 96 6.93 0.40 -19.63
N VAL A 97 7.47 0.34 -18.43
CA VAL A 97 7.40 1.42 -17.43
C VAL A 97 8.79 1.73 -16.90
N ALA A 98 9.04 2.97 -16.51
CA ALA A 98 10.31 3.36 -15.90
C ALA A 98 10.23 3.14 -14.38
N VAL A 99 11.18 2.41 -13.80
CA VAL A 99 11.27 2.13 -12.36
C VAL A 99 12.55 2.73 -11.83
N ALA A 100 12.45 3.40 -10.68
CA ALA A 100 13.56 4.01 -9.98
C ALA A 100 14.31 2.98 -9.12
N TYR A 101 15.63 3.04 -9.19
CA TYR A 101 16.53 2.27 -8.34
C TYR A 101 17.57 3.19 -7.72
N VAL A 102 17.99 2.88 -6.51
CA VAL A 102 18.98 3.63 -5.71
C VAL A 102 20.12 2.70 -5.29
N PRO A 103 21.35 3.22 -5.08
CA PRO A 103 22.44 2.37 -4.62
C PRO A 103 22.11 1.74 -3.27
N THR A 104 22.40 0.44 -3.12
CA THR A 104 21.96 -0.37 -1.97
C THR A 104 22.70 -0.01 -0.69
N THR A 105 24.01 0.22 -0.76
CA THR A 105 24.90 0.32 0.42
C THR A 105 25.48 1.71 0.65
N HIS A 106 25.27 2.65 -0.27
CA HIS A 106 25.83 4.00 -0.20
C HIS A 106 24.85 5.04 -0.73
N PHE A 107 25.10 6.31 -0.42
CA PHE A 107 24.38 7.41 -1.05
C PHE A 107 24.87 7.62 -2.47
N GLY A 108 23.95 7.86 -3.39
CA GLY A 108 24.30 8.10 -4.78
C GLY A 108 23.09 8.30 -5.65
N LYS A 109 23.35 8.51 -6.94
CA LYS A 109 22.33 8.91 -7.90
C LYS A 109 21.33 7.77 -8.16
N ARG A 110 20.05 8.11 -8.11
CA ARG A 110 18.96 7.28 -8.60
C ARG A 110 19.11 6.99 -10.10
N VAL A 111 18.87 5.75 -10.50
CA VAL A 111 18.84 5.34 -11.91
C VAL A 111 17.44 4.87 -12.30
N MET A 112 16.99 5.29 -13.47
CA MET A 112 15.72 4.83 -14.05
C MET A 112 15.99 3.66 -14.97
N ARG A 113 15.28 2.55 -14.79
CA ARG A 113 15.37 1.37 -15.66
C ARG A 113 14.00 1.02 -16.23
N THR A 114 14.00 0.55 -17.47
CA THR A 114 12.77 0.11 -18.14
C THR A 114 12.41 -1.29 -17.66
N LEU A 115 11.30 -1.39 -16.95
CA LEU A 115 10.67 -2.65 -16.57
C LEU A 115 9.60 -3.03 -17.60
N THR A 116 9.62 -4.28 -18.07
CA THR A 116 8.55 -4.80 -18.93
C THR A 116 7.50 -5.52 -18.08
N LEU A 117 6.25 -5.04 -18.17
CA LEU A 117 5.08 -5.65 -17.55
C LEU A 117 4.32 -6.48 -18.60
N PRO A 118 4.24 -7.81 -18.47
CA PRO A 118 3.41 -8.65 -19.32
C PRO A 118 1.93 -8.29 -19.21
N LYS A 119 1.13 -8.69 -20.20
CA LYS A 119 -0.34 -8.62 -20.12
C LYS A 119 -0.85 -9.36 -18.88
N GLY A 120 -1.85 -8.80 -18.21
CA GLY A 120 -2.47 -9.39 -17.03
C GLY A 120 -1.75 -9.09 -15.72
N THR A 121 -0.64 -8.34 -15.74
CA THR A 121 0.06 -7.91 -14.53
C THR A 121 -0.80 -6.90 -13.79
N VAL A 122 -1.07 -7.18 -12.52
CA VAL A 122 -1.77 -6.24 -11.63
C VAL A 122 -0.73 -5.39 -10.90
N VAL A 123 -0.99 -4.09 -10.83
CA VAL A 123 -0.13 -3.08 -10.21
C VAL A 123 -0.98 -2.20 -9.29
N ALA A 124 -0.38 -1.70 -8.21
CA ALA A 124 -1.00 -0.69 -7.36
C ALA A 124 -0.62 0.72 -7.86
N GLY A 125 -1.52 1.68 -7.65
CA GLY A 125 -1.31 3.07 -8.07
C GLY A 125 -2.57 3.90 -7.90
N TYR A 126 -2.60 5.07 -8.53
CA TYR A 126 -3.80 5.92 -8.60
C TYR A 126 -3.78 6.80 -9.85
N LEU A 127 -4.98 7.13 -10.33
CA LEU A 127 -5.14 8.14 -11.38
C LEU A 127 -5.12 9.54 -10.77
N THR A 128 -4.40 10.44 -11.42
CA THR A 128 -4.33 11.86 -11.09
C THR A 128 -4.34 12.70 -12.36
N GLN A 129 -4.29 14.01 -12.20
CA GLN A 129 -4.06 14.95 -13.29
C GLN A 129 -2.72 15.65 -13.08
N GLN A 130 -1.92 15.75 -14.14
CA GLN A 130 -0.68 16.51 -14.13
C GLN A 130 -0.78 17.71 -15.04
N LYS A 131 -0.20 18.83 -14.60
CA LYS A 131 -0.13 20.05 -15.39
C LYS A 131 0.96 19.90 -16.45
N HIS A 132 0.58 19.98 -17.71
CA HIS A 132 1.48 20.02 -18.85
C HIS A 132 1.25 21.33 -19.62
N GLY A 133 2.08 22.34 -19.34
CA GLY A 133 1.84 23.72 -19.79
C GLY A 133 0.59 24.29 -19.12
N SER A 134 -0.39 24.70 -19.92
CA SER A 134 -1.68 25.24 -19.43
C SER A 134 -2.78 24.19 -19.26
N ARG A 135 -2.52 22.91 -19.57
CA ARG A 135 -3.55 21.85 -19.56
C ARG A 135 -3.30 20.83 -18.47
N LEU A 136 -4.39 20.33 -17.89
CA LEU A 136 -4.38 19.16 -17.01
C LEU A 136 -4.53 17.91 -17.88
N THR A 137 -3.57 16.99 -17.80
CA THR A 137 -3.59 15.73 -18.52
C THR A 137 -3.72 14.56 -17.54
N PRO A 138 -4.51 13.52 -17.86
CA PRO A 138 -4.57 12.33 -17.04
C PRO A 138 -3.20 11.68 -16.93
N ALA A 139 -2.86 11.23 -15.72
CA ALA A 139 -1.65 10.48 -15.43
C ALA A 139 -1.98 9.33 -14.47
N LEU A 140 -1.30 8.21 -14.63
CA LEU A 140 -1.35 7.09 -13.69
C LEU A 140 0.00 7.02 -12.97
N LEU A 141 -0.03 7.17 -11.65
CA LEU A 141 1.14 7.02 -10.80
C LEU A 141 1.15 5.59 -10.29
N LEU A 142 2.21 4.85 -10.62
CA LEU A 142 2.38 3.46 -10.24
C LEU A 142 3.27 3.36 -9.01
N TYR A 143 2.83 2.57 -8.03
CA TYR A 143 3.64 2.18 -6.88
C TYR A 143 4.52 0.98 -7.27
N ALA A 144 5.58 1.25 -8.02
CA ALA A 144 6.43 0.24 -8.61
C ALA A 144 7.16 -0.59 -7.55
N SER A 145 7.51 -0.01 -6.39
CA SER A 145 8.23 -0.73 -5.33
C SER A 145 7.39 -1.84 -4.68
N ARG A 146 6.07 -1.83 -4.89
CA ARG A 146 5.14 -2.86 -4.39
C ARG A 146 5.08 -4.10 -5.28
N LEU A 147 5.63 -4.07 -6.49
CA LEU A 147 5.72 -5.25 -7.36
C LEU A 147 6.62 -6.32 -6.72
N SER A 148 6.41 -7.57 -7.11
CA SER A 148 7.26 -8.67 -6.66
C SER A 148 8.73 -8.46 -7.03
N HIS A 149 9.63 -8.94 -6.16
CA HIS A 149 11.05 -9.05 -6.46
C HIS A 149 11.29 -9.87 -7.74
N TYR A 150 10.46 -10.89 -8.01
CA TYR A 150 10.53 -11.67 -9.26
C TYR A 150 10.42 -10.76 -10.49
N ARG A 151 9.55 -9.74 -10.40
CA ARG A 151 9.36 -8.76 -11.46
C ARG A 151 10.49 -7.73 -11.46
N LEU A 152 10.75 -7.12 -10.31
CA LEU A 152 11.70 -6.01 -10.18
C LEU A 152 13.13 -6.42 -10.55
N ALA A 153 13.58 -7.60 -10.14
CA ALA A 153 14.93 -8.10 -10.42
C ALA A 153 15.26 -8.17 -11.92
N THR A 154 14.26 -8.27 -12.80
CA THR A 154 14.47 -8.30 -14.26
C THR A 154 15.04 -7.01 -14.85
N ALA A 155 14.92 -5.89 -14.12
CA ALA A 155 15.43 -4.59 -14.53
C ALA A 155 16.38 -3.97 -13.49
N GLN A 156 16.67 -4.68 -12.39
CA GLN A 156 17.47 -4.20 -11.28
C GLN A 156 18.97 -4.23 -11.62
N PRO A 157 19.69 -3.10 -11.56
CA PRO A 157 21.14 -3.09 -11.73
C PRO A 157 21.85 -3.73 -10.54
N ALA A 158 23.03 -4.30 -10.78
CA ALA A 158 23.89 -4.82 -9.71
C ALA A 158 24.27 -3.70 -8.72
N GLY A 159 24.14 -3.96 -7.42
CA GLY A 159 24.43 -2.98 -6.36
C GLY A 159 23.35 -1.91 -6.15
N TYR A 160 22.19 -2.08 -6.78
CA TYR A 160 21.04 -1.18 -6.63
C TYR A 160 19.82 -1.92 -6.08
N THR A 161 18.96 -1.19 -5.38
CA THR A 161 17.68 -1.64 -4.83
C THR A 161 16.56 -0.77 -5.38
N VAL A 162 15.35 -1.31 -5.53
CA VAL A 162 14.19 -0.51 -5.93
C VAL A 162 14.00 0.65 -4.95
N ASP A 163 13.66 1.82 -5.45
CA ASP A 163 13.49 3.00 -4.61
C ASP A 163 12.06 3.07 -4.04
N PRO A 164 11.85 2.82 -2.74
CA PRO A 164 10.52 2.92 -2.15
C PRO A 164 10.00 4.35 -2.07
N THR A 165 10.88 5.35 -2.10
CA THR A 165 10.48 6.77 -2.09
C THR A 165 9.88 7.20 -3.42
N ALA A 166 10.13 6.46 -4.51
CA ALA A 166 9.47 6.70 -5.79
C ALA A 166 7.97 6.33 -5.76
N ASP A 167 7.49 5.62 -4.73
CA ASP A 167 6.07 5.40 -4.52
C ASP A 167 5.40 6.57 -3.77
N THR A 168 6.16 7.62 -3.45
CA THR A 168 5.68 8.89 -2.89
C THR A 168 5.91 10.04 -3.87
N ASP A 169 5.16 11.14 -3.73
CA ASP A 169 5.00 12.23 -4.70
C ASP A 169 6.30 12.91 -5.20
N ALA A 170 7.48 12.57 -4.64
CA ALA A 170 8.75 13.15 -5.01
C ALA A 170 9.19 12.85 -6.47
N THR A 171 9.02 11.62 -6.98
CA THR A 171 9.37 11.24 -8.38
C THR A 171 8.76 9.90 -8.81
N PRO A 172 7.44 9.83 -9.05
CA PRO A 172 6.78 8.56 -9.27
C PRO A 172 7.05 7.93 -10.64
N THR A 173 6.81 6.62 -10.76
CA THR A 173 6.60 5.99 -12.07
C THR A 173 5.31 6.54 -12.66
N VAL A 174 5.45 7.62 -13.44
CA VAL A 174 4.34 8.32 -14.07
C VAL A 174 4.10 7.76 -15.47
N ILE A 175 2.87 7.33 -15.71
CA ILE A 175 2.38 6.95 -17.03
C ILE A 175 1.47 8.07 -17.55
N THR A 176 1.90 8.73 -18.61
CA THR A 176 1.15 9.79 -19.29
C THR A 176 0.88 9.40 -20.75
N GLY A 177 -0.10 10.07 -21.35
CA GLY A 177 -0.49 9.85 -22.74
C GLY A 177 -1.56 8.77 -22.89
N THR A 178 -2.57 9.06 -23.71
CA THR A 178 -3.76 8.21 -23.89
C THR A 178 -3.42 6.79 -24.34
N LYS A 179 -2.40 6.63 -25.20
CA LYS A 179 -1.96 5.31 -25.67
C LYS A 179 -1.31 4.49 -24.55
N GLN A 180 -0.53 5.10 -23.68
CA GLN A 180 0.13 4.41 -22.57
C GLN A 180 -0.88 4.09 -21.48
N LEU A 181 -1.76 5.03 -21.13
CA LEU A 181 -2.84 4.84 -20.17
C LEU A 181 -3.81 3.73 -20.57
N SER A 182 -4.18 3.62 -21.86
CA SER A 182 -5.04 2.53 -22.35
C SER A 182 -4.44 1.13 -22.19
N ALA A 183 -3.14 1.02 -21.87
CA ALA A 183 -2.54 -0.27 -21.50
C ALA A 183 -2.93 -0.72 -20.08
N PHE A 184 -3.62 0.11 -19.30
CA PHE A 184 -4.01 -0.17 -17.92
C PHE A 184 -5.53 -0.07 -17.75
N LYS A 185 -6.13 -1.11 -17.17
CA LYS A 185 -7.55 -1.16 -16.84
C LYS A 185 -7.70 -1.20 -15.32
N ARG A 186 -8.53 -0.33 -14.73
CA ARG A 186 -8.84 -0.40 -13.29
C ARG A 186 -9.51 -1.74 -12.96
N VAL A 187 -9.07 -2.36 -11.86
CA VAL A 187 -9.60 -3.63 -11.36
C VAL A 187 -9.88 -3.52 -9.86
N PRO A 188 -10.76 -4.37 -9.30
CA PRO A 188 -10.95 -4.45 -7.85
C PRO A 188 -9.66 -4.85 -7.13
N CYS A 189 -9.59 -4.55 -5.83
CA CYS A 189 -8.51 -5.04 -4.97
C CYS A 189 -8.38 -6.57 -5.09
N PRO A 190 -7.18 -7.10 -5.37
CA PRO A 190 -7.00 -8.54 -5.49
C PRO A 190 -7.38 -9.27 -4.21
N LYS A 191 -8.09 -10.39 -4.35
CA LYS A 191 -8.54 -11.21 -3.21
C LYS A 191 -7.39 -11.78 -2.36
N TYR A 192 -6.12 -11.66 -2.75
CA TYR A 192 -5.01 -12.06 -1.90
C TYR A 192 -4.49 -10.94 -0.99
N MET A 193 -4.85 -9.68 -1.23
CA MET A 193 -4.34 -8.56 -0.43
C MET A 193 -4.97 -8.55 0.99
N PRO A 194 -4.19 -8.30 2.05
CA PRO A 194 -4.75 -8.02 3.37
C PRO A 194 -5.61 -6.75 3.36
N ALA A 195 -6.53 -6.65 4.31
CA ALA A 195 -7.45 -5.52 4.41
C ALA A 195 -6.70 -4.27 4.88
N TYR A 196 -6.98 -3.11 4.26
CA TYR A 196 -6.32 -1.83 4.55
C TYR A 196 -4.79 -1.96 4.66
N SER A 197 -4.16 -2.71 3.78
CA SER A 197 -2.71 -2.93 3.81
C SER A 197 -2.16 -2.83 2.40
N HIS A 198 -0.91 -2.37 2.32
CA HIS A 198 -0.14 -2.39 1.08
C HIS A 198 0.48 -3.76 0.78
N GLY A 199 0.26 -4.73 1.67
CA GLY A 199 0.65 -6.13 1.52
C GLY A 199 1.86 -6.52 2.37
N ASP A 200 2.51 -5.57 3.03
CA ASP A 200 3.59 -5.78 4.00
C ASP A 200 3.03 -6.10 5.39
N LEU A 201 3.42 -7.23 5.95
CA LEU A 201 3.13 -7.62 7.33
C LEU A 201 4.46 -7.88 8.03
N TYR A 202 4.65 -7.33 9.22
CA TYR A 202 5.85 -7.48 10.02
C TYR A 202 5.64 -8.52 11.11
N LEU A 203 6.68 -9.31 11.37
CA LEU A 203 6.64 -10.34 12.41
C LEU A 203 6.41 -9.70 13.78
N GLY A 204 5.42 -10.19 14.52
CA GLY A 204 5.12 -9.69 15.86
C GLY A 204 3.63 -9.63 16.19
N GLY A 205 3.33 -9.56 17.48
CA GLY A 205 1.97 -9.38 18.00
C GLY A 205 1.67 -7.92 18.39
N ALA A 206 0.67 -7.73 19.25
CA ALA A 206 0.23 -6.41 19.72
C ALA A 206 1.38 -5.55 20.28
N THR A 207 2.29 -6.13 21.07
CA THR A 207 3.43 -5.40 21.63
C THR A 207 4.36 -4.84 20.55
N ALA A 208 4.59 -5.59 19.47
CA ALA A 208 5.41 -5.12 18.36
C ALA A 208 4.66 -4.06 17.54
N ALA A 209 3.35 -4.24 17.33
CA ALA A 209 2.50 -3.28 16.63
C ALA A 209 2.36 -1.93 17.36
N LEU A 210 2.49 -1.93 18.69
CA LEU A 210 2.47 -0.72 19.52
C LEU A 210 3.88 -0.14 19.77
N SER A 211 4.93 -0.80 19.26
CA SER A 211 6.29 -0.36 19.47
C SER A 211 6.62 0.84 18.59
N PRO A 212 7.31 1.86 19.10
CA PRO A 212 7.87 2.93 18.27
C PRO A 212 9.11 2.47 17.49
N GLU A 213 9.65 1.28 17.77
CA GLU A 213 10.81 0.76 17.07
C GLU A 213 10.46 0.30 15.65
N GLU A 214 11.27 0.69 14.67
CA GLU A 214 11.10 0.20 13.31
C GLU A 214 11.23 -1.34 13.27
N PRO A 215 10.36 -2.03 12.51
CA PRO A 215 10.50 -3.46 12.33
C PRO A 215 11.84 -3.78 11.65
N HIS A 216 12.62 -4.66 12.26
CA HIS A 216 13.98 -4.98 11.82
C HIS A 216 14.29 -6.49 11.81
N GLN A 217 13.25 -7.33 11.83
CA GLN A 217 13.40 -8.79 11.82
C GLN A 217 12.95 -9.39 10.49
N THR A 218 11.65 -9.60 10.34
CA THR A 218 11.07 -10.33 9.23
C THR A 218 9.81 -9.63 8.75
N SER A 219 9.62 -9.59 7.43
CA SER A 219 8.41 -9.10 6.78
C SER A 219 7.88 -10.13 5.79
N LEU A 220 6.59 -10.43 5.87
CA LEU A 220 5.84 -11.09 4.81
C LEU A 220 5.29 -10.03 3.88
N ARG A 221 5.58 -10.11 2.58
CA ARG A 221 4.97 -9.24 1.57
C ARG A 221 4.06 -10.03 0.64
N ILE A 222 2.84 -9.54 0.45
CA ILE A 222 1.91 -9.97 -0.58
C ILE A 222 1.86 -8.88 -1.64
N THR A 223 2.27 -9.21 -2.86
CA THR A 223 2.47 -8.22 -3.91
C THR A 223 1.21 -8.09 -4.78
N PRO A 224 0.93 -6.89 -5.36
CA PRO A 224 -0.19 -6.68 -6.27
C PRO A 224 -0.13 -7.56 -7.51
N ASP A 225 1.06 -8.02 -7.93
CA ASP A 225 1.21 -8.94 -9.05
C ASP A 225 1.11 -10.41 -8.63
N GLY A 226 0.71 -10.71 -7.39
CA GLY A 226 0.26 -12.02 -6.95
C GLY A 226 1.39 -12.96 -6.50
N TYR A 227 2.35 -12.44 -5.74
CA TYR A 227 3.38 -13.23 -5.07
C TYR A 227 3.27 -13.09 -3.54
N VAL A 228 3.75 -14.12 -2.86
CA VAL A 228 4.10 -14.08 -1.43
C VAL A 228 5.62 -14.09 -1.33
N GLU A 229 6.17 -13.20 -0.52
CA GLU A 229 7.59 -13.02 -0.28
C GLU A 229 7.86 -12.98 1.21
N LEU A 230 8.87 -13.73 1.67
CA LEU A 230 9.41 -13.59 3.01
C LEU A 230 10.73 -12.82 2.91
N LEU A 231 10.85 -11.75 3.67
CA LEU A 231 11.99 -10.84 3.68
C LEU A 231 12.59 -10.87 5.09
N THR A 232 13.92 -10.94 5.16
CA THR A 232 14.67 -10.69 6.39
C THR A 232 15.32 -9.33 6.28
N TYR A 233 15.31 -8.55 7.36
CA TYR A 233 15.87 -7.21 7.36
C TYR A 233 17.38 -7.27 7.15
N ALA A 234 17.87 -6.63 6.09
CA ALA A 234 19.30 -6.43 5.87
C ALA A 234 19.79 -5.22 6.65
N THR A 235 20.75 -5.41 7.56
CA THR A 235 21.35 -4.32 8.37
C THR A 235 22.55 -3.65 7.69
N ASN A 236 23.10 -4.28 6.66
CA ASN A 236 24.27 -3.80 5.90
C ASN A 236 23.90 -2.99 4.65
N VAL A 237 22.66 -2.50 4.58
CA VAL A 237 22.17 -1.67 3.48
C VAL A 237 21.79 -0.29 4.01
N ARG A 238 21.57 0.65 3.10
CA ARG A 238 21.12 2.00 3.46
C ARG A 238 19.81 1.95 4.24
N THR A 239 19.67 2.81 5.24
CA THR A 239 18.44 2.98 6.03
C THR A 239 17.21 3.11 5.13
N GLY A 240 16.12 2.45 5.53
CA GLY A 240 14.88 2.36 4.76
C GLY A 240 14.88 1.32 3.63
N LEU A 241 16.00 0.67 3.33
CA LEU A 241 16.08 -0.36 2.27
C LEU A 241 16.15 -1.81 2.81
N GLY A 242 16.11 -2.01 4.13
CA GLY A 242 16.33 -3.30 4.78
C GLY A 242 15.38 -4.42 4.32
N PHE A 243 14.13 -4.10 3.99
CA PHE A 243 13.13 -5.04 3.46
C PHE A 243 12.91 -4.96 1.94
N TYR A 244 13.84 -4.37 1.19
CA TYR A 244 13.75 -4.28 -0.28
C TYR A 244 14.81 -5.14 -1.00
N GLN A 245 15.51 -5.98 -0.23
CA GLN A 245 16.47 -6.93 -0.76
C GLN A 245 15.78 -8.20 -1.28
N GLN A 246 16.57 -9.13 -1.82
CA GLN A 246 16.07 -10.41 -2.29
C GLN A 246 15.32 -11.15 -1.15
N PRO A 247 14.07 -11.62 -1.40
CA PRO A 247 13.34 -12.43 -0.43
C PRO A 247 14.09 -13.72 -0.09
N THR A 248 14.04 -14.13 1.18
CA THR A 248 14.54 -15.43 1.65
C THR A 248 13.70 -16.58 1.10
N SER A 249 12.41 -16.35 0.87
CA SER A 249 11.55 -17.25 0.11
C SER A 249 10.50 -16.47 -0.69
N GLN A 250 10.08 -17.02 -1.84
CA GLN A 250 9.08 -16.39 -2.70
C GLN A 250 8.29 -17.44 -3.48
N ALA A 251 6.99 -17.22 -3.67
CA ALA A 251 6.15 -18.06 -4.51
C ALA A 251 4.99 -17.29 -5.15
N LYS A 252 4.62 -17.73 -6.36
CA LYS A 252 3.43 -17.25 -7.07
C LYS A 252 2.16 -17.78 -6.42
N ILE A 253 1.18 -16.90 -6.21
CA ILE A 253 -0.19 -17.25 -5.81
C ILE A 253 -0.97 -17.69 -7.05
N TYR A 254 -1.41 -18.94 -7.07
CA TYR A 254 -2.19 -19.52 -8.17
C TYR A 254 -3.69 -19.52 -7.91
N GLN A 255 -4.08 -19.55 -6.63
CA GLN A 255 -5.48 -19.44 -6.24
C GLN A 255 -5.58 -18.76 -4.88
N THR A 256 -6.66 -18.00 -4.70
CA THR A 256 -7.04 -17.48 -3.39
C THR A 256 -8.47 -17.90 -3.06
N ARG A 257 -8.68 -18.36 -1.82
CA ARG A 257 -10.02 -18.46 -1.23
C ARG A 257 -10.10 -17.42 -0.12
N PHE A 258 -11.10 -16.57 -0.19
CA PHE A 258 -11.37 -15.56 0.83
C PHE A 258 -12.72 -15.84 1.47
N ASN A 259 -12.70 -15.97 2.78
CA ASN A 259 -13.86 -16.13 3.65
C ASN A 259 -13.49 -15.49 4.98
N ASP A 260 -13.86 -14.23 5.18
CA ASP A 260 -13.49 -13.48 6.38
C ASP A 260 -13.74 -14.28 7.67
N PRO A 261 -12.78 -14.33 8.61
CA PRO A 261 -11.51 -13.58 8.67
C PRO A 261 -10.33 -14.22 7.92
N TYR A 262 -10.58 -15.31 7.17
CA TYR A 262 -9.54 -16.13 6.57
C TYR A 262 -9.30 -15.83 5.10
N ARG A 263 -8.03 -15.82 4.73
CA ARG A 263 -7.55 -15.77 3.37
C ARG A 263 -6.55 -16.89 3.16
N LYS A 264 -6.89 -17.83 2.28
CA LYS A 264 -6.08 -19.01 1.94
C LYS A 264 -5.41 -18.81 0.59
N LEU A 265 -4.09 -18.74 0.58
CA LEU A 265 -3.26 -18.52 -0.61
C LEU A 265 -2.62 -19.86 -1.03
N TYR A 266 -2.92 -20.31 -2.24
CA TYR A 266 -2.41 -21.57 -2.76
C TYR A 266 -1.23 -21.30 -3.68
N VAL A 267 -0.12 -21.97 -3.39
CA VAL A 267 1.14 -21.85 -4.10
C VAL A 267 1.65 -23.23 -4.53
N ARG A 268 2.61 -23.25 -5.46
CA ARG A 268 3.16 -24.49 -6.00
C ARG A 268 4.20 -25.15 -5.09
N HIS A 269 4.98 -24.37 -4.36
CA HIS A 269 6.12 -24.85 -3.57
C HIS A 269 6.00 -24.41 -2.11
N ALA A 270 6.64 -25.14 -1.20
CA ALA A 270 6.82 -24.68 0.16
C ALA A 270 7.61 -23.36 0.18
N LEU A 271 7.37 -22.54 1.20
CA LEU A 271 8.10 -21.30 1.44
C LEU A 271 8.89 -21.47 2.74
N PRO A 272 10.20 -21.76 2.69
CA PRO A 272 11.03 -21.83 3.88
C PRO A 272 10.87 -20.56 4.74
N GLY A 273 10.77 -20.75 6.06
CA GLY A 273 10.48 -19.68 7.02
C GLY A 273 8.99 -19.36 7.21
N LEU A 274 8.09 -19.95 6.41
CA LEU A 274 6.65 -19.85 6.59
C LEU A 274 6.02 -21.22 6.81
N HIS A 275 5.04 -21.28 7.72
CA HIS A 275 4.27 -22.48 7.93
C HIS A 275 3.11 -22.55 6.91
N LEU A 276 3.21 -23.51 5.99
CA LEU A 276 2.19 -23.81 4.98
C LEU A 276 1.69 -25.23 5.17
N THR A 277 0.40 -25.44 4.95
CA THR A 277 -0.18 -26.78 4.90
C THR A 277 0.02 -27.37 3.51
N HIS A 278 0.62 -28.56 3.43
CA HIS A 278 0.65 -29.34 2.19
C HIS A 278 -0.76 -29.91 1.92
N VAL A 279 -1.31 -29.60 0.74
CA VAL A 279 -2.71 -29.92 0.38
C VAL A 279 -2.85 -30.80 -0.86
N LYS A 280 -1.81 -30.90 -1.70
CA LYS A 280 -1.78 -31.76 -2.90
C LYS A 280 -0.35 -32.17 -3.23
N ASN A 281 -0.17 -33.41 -3.68
CA ASN A 281 1.14 -33.95 -4.06
C ASN A 281 1.69 -33.38 -5.39
N SER A 282 0.85 -32.75 -6.23
CA SER A 282 1.27 -32.23 -7.53
C SER A 282 0.41 -31.05 -8.03
N GLY A 283 0.85 -30.41 -9.12
CA GLY A 283 0.17 -29.27 -9.74
C GLY A 283 0.56 -27.92 -9.15
N LEU A 284 -0.21 -26.87 -9.44
CA LEU A 284 0.10 -25.48 -9.07
C LEU A 284 -0.36 -25.08 -7.65
N ARG A 285 -1.06 -25.98 -6.94
CA ARG A 285 -1.72 -25.71 -5.64
C ARG A 285 -1.34 -26.78 -4.62
N GLN A 286 -0.05 -26.98 -4.41
CA GLN A 286 0.48 -28.03 -3.54
C GLN A 286 0.50 -27.60 -2.07
N TYR A 287 0.69 -26.30 -1.82
CA TYR A 287 0.80 -25.74 -0.48
C TYR A 287 -0.20 -24.60 -0.29
N CYS A 288 -0.68 -24.44 0.94
CA CYS A 288 -1.64 -23.42 1.34
C CYS A 288 -1.10 -22.61 2.51
N LEU A 289 -0.91 -21.30 2.30
CA LEU A 289 -0.67 -20.34 3.37
C LEU A 289 -2.02 -19.77 3.84
N THR A 290 -2.29 -19.84 5.15
CA THR A 290 -3.49 -19.25 5.73
C THR A 290 -3.14 -17.95 6.44
N LEU A 291 -3.79 -16.86 6.04
CA LEU A 291 -3.81 -15.60 6.75
C LEU A 291 -5.15 -15.46 7.46
N LYS A 292 -5.14 -15.17 8.75
CA LYS A 292 -6.32 -14.86 9.55
C LYS A 292 -6.20 -13.42 10.05
N ASN A 293 -7.11 -12.56 9.64
CA ASN A 293 -7.25 -11.24 10.27
C ASN A 293 -7.80 -11.43 11.69
N LEU A 294 -7.16 -10.84 12.69
CA LEU A 294 -7.65 -10.91 14.07
C LEU A 294 -8.74 -9.89 14.36
N HIS A 295 -8.94 -8.90 13.49
CA HIS A 295 -9.92 -7.82 13.64
C HIS A 295 -9.80 -7.09 14.99
N ARG A 296 -8.55 -6.95 15.45
CA ARG A 296 -8.17 -6.27 16.70
C ARG A 296 -7.15 -5.19 16.35
N PRO A 297 -7.58 -4.06 15.75
CA PRO A 297 -6.65 -3.00 15.44
C PRO A 297 -6.01 -2.47 16.72
N GLN A 298 -4.72 -2.23 16.66
CA GLN A 298 -3.93 -1.53 17.67
C GLN A 298 -3.90 -0.05 17.28
N HIS A 299 -4.01 0.82 18.27
CA HIS A 299 -3.94 2.27 18.07
C HIS A 299 -2.78 2.82 18.87
N ILE A 300 -1.90 3.55 18.19
CA ILE A 300 -0.89 4.38 18.84
C ILE A 300 -1.42 5.81 18.76
N ALA A 301 -1.64 6.42 19.92
CA ALA A 301 -2.09 7.80 19.98
C ALA A 301 -1.02 8.73 19.40
N GLY A 302 -1.47 9.69 18.60
CA GLY A 302 -0.64 10.78 18.13
C GLY A 302 -0.36 11.82 19.22
N ASP A 303 0.36 12.86 18.85
CA ASP A 303 0.58 14.06 19.64
C ASP A 303 0.18 15.28 18.77
N PRO A 304 -1.10 15.71 18.84
CA PRO A 304 -1.60 16.83 18.05
C PRO A 304 -0.84 18.13 18.32
N LEU A 305 -0.33 18.33 19.54
CA LEU A 305 0.44 19.52 19.91
C LEU A 305 1.79 19.56 19.18
N LYS A 306 2.30 18.40 18.76
CA LYS A 306 3.52 18.26 17.95
C LYS A 306 3.23 17.97 16.48
N GLY A 307 1.96 18.02 16.04
CA GLY A 307 1.57 17.68 14.67
C GLY A 307 1.76 16.20 14.31
N VAL A 308 1.75 15.32 15.32
CA VAL A 308 1.97 13.88 15.17
C VAL A 308 0.62 13.19 15.07
N ALA A 309 0.29 12.63 13.91
CA ALA A 309 -0.92 11.83 13.74
C ALA A 309 -0.79 10.48 14.48
N GLY A 310 -1.89 9.98 15.02
CA GLY A 310 -1.93 8.62 15.55
C GLY A 310 -2.03 7.61 14.41
N THR A 311 -1.72 6.36 14.73
CA THR A 311 -1.62 5.27 13.74
C THR A 311 -2.47 4.09 14.16
N PHE A 312 -2.92 3.34 13.16
CA PHE A 312 -3.57 2.07 13.34
C PHE A 312 -2.75 0.94 12.73
N ASP A 313 -2.70 -0.17 13.46
CA ASP A 313 -2.10 -1.42 13.00
C ASP A 313 -3.11 -2.56 13.12
N SER A 314 -3.17 -3.46 12.15
CA SER A 314 -4.01 -4.66 12.23
C SER A 314 -3.18 -5.90 12.52
N LEU A 315 -3.69 -6.77 13.39
CA LEU A 315 -3.04 -8.02 13.75
C LEU A 315 -3.53 -9.18 12.87
N TYR A 316 -2.60 -10.04 12.49
CA TYR A 316 -2.84 -11.23 11.68
C TYR A 316 -2.17 -12.47 12.30
N LEU A 317 -2.73 -13.64 12.00
CA LEU A 317 -1.97 -14.90 12.06
C LEU A 317 -1.63 -15.36 10.65
N VAL A 318 -0.35 -15.55 10.38
CA VAL A 318 0.21 -16.07 9.12
C VAL A 318 0.72 -17.47 9.38
N GLY A 319 0.02 -18.49 8.88
CA GLY A 319 0.37 -19.89 9.18
C GLY A 319 0.35 -20.22 10.69
N GLY A 320 -0.38 -19.43 11.49
CA GLY A 320 -0.40 -19.52 12.96
C GLY A 320 0.61 -18.60 13.68
N THR A 321 1.54 -17.98 12.96
CA THR A 321 2.53 -17.05 13.52
C THR A 321 1.95 -15.63 13.57
N PRO A 322 2.13 -14.85 14.66
CA PRO A 322 1.62 -13.49 14.75
C PRO A 322 2.40 -12.51 13.87
N TYR A 323 1.65 -11.71 13.13
CA TYR A 323 2.15 -10.59 12.33
C TYR A 323 1.25 -9.36 12.54
N TYR A 324 1.76 -8.18 12.20
CA TYR A 324 0.99 -6.95 12.16
C TYR A 324 1.26 -6.16 10.88
N THR A 325 0.36 -5.27 10.50
CA THR A 325 0.53 -4.36 9.36
C THR A 325 -0.01 -3.00 9.75
N PHE A 326 0.73 -1.96 9.39
CA PHE A 326 0.21 -0.60 9.43
C PHE A 326 -0.98 -0.50 8.48
N ILE A 327 -2.10 0.05 8.95
CA ILE A 327 -3.35 0.15 8.17
C ILE A 327 -3.81 1.58 7.92
N GLY A 328 -3.16 2.58 8.53
CA GLY A 328 -3.43 3.98 8.26
C GLY A 328 -3.28 4.88 9.46
N PHE A 329 -3.54 6.17 9.24
CA PHE A 329 -3.54 7.20 10.26
C PHE A 329 -4.95 7.42 10.82
N ASP A 330 -5.00 7.90 12.06
CA ASP A 330 -6.27 8.26 12.71
C ASP A 330 -6.83 9.63 12.29
N GLY A 331 -6.03 10.43 11.57
CA GLY A 331 -6.45 11.73 11.02
C GLY A 331 -6.37 12.89 11.99
N ALA A 332 -5.64 12.71 13.10
CA ALA A 332 -5.62 13.56 14.28
C ALA A 332 -6.90 13.40 15.11
N SER A 333 -6.69 12.94 16.34
CA SER A 333 -7.66 13.02 17.43
C SER A 333 -7.91 14.50 17.74
N ASN A 334 -8.99 15.04 17.20
CA ASN A 334 -9.96 15.98 17.80
C ASN A 334 -11.00 16.43 16.77
#